data_AF-A0A0W0ZYG1-F1
#
_entry.id   AF-A0A0W0ZYG1-F1
#
_cell.length_a   1.000
_cell.length_b   1.000
_cell.length_c   1.000
_cell.angle_alpha   90.00
_cell.angle_beta   90.00
_cell.angle_gamma   90.00
#
_symmetry.space_group_name_H-M   'P 1'
#
loop_
_entity.id
_entity.type
_entity.pdbx_description
1 polymer ?
#
loop_
_entity_poly.entity_id
_entity_poly.type
_entity_poly.pdbx_seq_one_letter_code
_entity_poly.pdbx_strand_id
1 'polypeptide(L)'
;MTFLKKIMRLTMLAASLISAGANATLTLYTTNWSMYGQNPYEYDGAYKNGRPYGQLAYASNPEMVAQFNKADVVAWSFLQVWNSKDPNQALYPIPSSWDGLMHFADLWGELPLEGSWISPLPPETQDFLDFCAANQGACTSVQMNGNTGQKELFNYTDQKGVGQLNSFGAFIHSKKYTAKRIIAIGGANTVDNKGISTATFAAIFANQDKFLNQFKSWMNHFKNLKGIDYDFEPPIDLQTGGQLPPDANTLADYKHLFDLVKASRKTLGKDAYISVTITVNKNYLEKINQSVDGGWFKQIANYADSINLMTYDLHGPWSQNSDPYTAVHAYLKQPDTFHKGEFAINYATDSITEQVLAYGMPKEKLQVGLAAYGRGFSGVESGENSTLPGFEQPWSGASHFAPEYSIQDGLLPYKAVNKLVNQFHYKIYHVNALDENDNSFITGSYLYNSTAKQFVGYQSPEVVKAICRFIKDKQLKGAIMWSADTDLPVSNPNSLVVAYKSLCN
;
A
#
# COMPACT_ATOMS: atom_id res chain seq x y z
N MET A 1 7.47 -54.08 -56.11
CA MET A 1 7.53 -54.92 -54.89
C MET A 1 8.69 -54.39 -54.06
N THR A 2 8.55 -53.91 -52.83
CA THR A 2 7.46 -54.07 -51.87
C THR A 2 7.65 -52.98 -50.81
N PHE A 3 6.52 -52.50 -50.29
CA PHE A 3 6.37 -51.72 -49.07
C PHE A 3 7.36 -52.14 -47.96
N LEU A 4 8.13 -51.19 -47.42
CA LEU A 4 8.50 -50.99 -46.01
C LEU A 4 9.81 -50.18 -45.93
N LYS A 5 9.71 -48.90 -45.57
CA LYS A 5 10.68 -48.11 -44.76
C LYS A 5 10.25 -46.65 -44.76
N LYS A 6 9.22 -46.36 -43.97
CA LYS A 6 8.78 -45.01 -43.61
C LYS A 6 8.92 -44.89 -42.10
N ILE A 7 10.16 -44.76 -41.60
CA ILE A 7 10.45 -44.53 -40.18
C ILE A 7 11.60 -43.53 -40.07
N MET A 8 11.34 -42.48 -39.29
CA MET A 8 12.25 -41.55 -38.63
C MET A 8 13.21 -40.70 -39.49
N ARG A 9 12.84 -39.42 -39.64
CA ARG A 9 13.68 -38.28 -39.27
C ARG A 9 12.81 -37.01 -39.25
N LEU A 10 12.12 -36.81 -38.13
CA LEU A 10 11.60 -35.50 -37.74
C LEU A 10 12.34 -35.12 -36.46
N THR A 11 13.52 -34.55 -36.60
CA THR A 11 14.20 -33.86 -35.50
C THR A 11 13.39 -32.61 -35.18
N MET A 12 12.58 -32.67 -34.12
CA MET A 12 12.08 -31.46 -33.47
C MET A 12 13.29 -30.70 -32.93
N LEU A 13 13.64 -29.58 -33.57
CA LEU A 13 14.27 -28.48 -32.87
C LEU A 13 13.19 -27.89 -31.95
N ALA A 14 13.08 -28.41 -30.73
CA ALA A 14 12.48 -27.64 -29.65
C ALA A 14 13.48 -26.53 -29.31
N ALA A 15 13.40 -25.42 -30.04
CA ALA A 15 14.00 -24.18 -29.58
C ALA A 15 13.22 -23.78 -28.35
N SER A 16 13.71 -24.17 -27.18
CA SER A 16 13.40 -23.55 -25.91
C SER A 16 13.82 -22.08 -26.02
N LEU A 17 12.90 -21.25 -26.52
CA LEU A 17 12.92 -19.82 -26.29
C LEU A 17 12.78 -19.67 -24.78
N ILE A 18 13.91 -19.68 -24.08
CA ILE A 18 14.04 -19.04 -22.79
C ILE A 18 13.72 -17.58 -23.09
N SER A 19 12.44 -17.20 -22.97
CA SER A 19 12.06 -15.81 -22.89
C SER A 19 12.92 -15.23 -21.78
N ALA A 20 13.81 -14.30 -22.12
CA ALA A 20 14.48 -13.48 -21.12
C ALA A 20 13.36 -12.97 -20.21
N GLY A 21 13.27 -13.52 -18.99
CA GLY A 21 12.15 -13.24 -18.10
C GLY A 21 12.09 -11.74 -17.90
N ALA A 22 10.96 -11.12 -18.22
CA ALA A 22 10.77 -9.71 -17.89
C ALA A 22 10.98 -9.58 -16.37
N ASN A 23 11.88 -8.70 -15.96
CA ASN A 23 12.13 -8.44 -14.54
C ASN A 23 10.82 -8.04 -13.86
N ALA A 24 10.49 -8.74 -12.78
CA ALA A 24 9.26 -8.51 -12.05
C ALA A 24 9.40 -7.20 -11.25
N THR A 25 8.58 -6.23 -11.61
CA THR A 25 8.65 -4.87 -11.06
C THR A 25 8.30 -4.85 -9.57
N LEU A 26 8.82 -3.86 -8.85
CA LEU A 26 8.45 -3.58 -7.47
C LEU A 26 8.01 -2.13 -7.35
N THR A 27 6.76 -1.95 -6.91
CA THR A 27 6.21 -0.65 -6.53
C THR A 27 6.23 -0.55 -5.01
N LEU A 28 6.95 0.44 -4.46
CA LEU A 28 6.96 0.68 -3.02
C LEU A 28 6.00 1.80 -2.66
N TYR A 29 5.11 1.55 -1.71
CA TYR A 29 4.32 2.60 -1.08
C TYR A 29 5.12 3.17 0.08
N THR A 30 5.19 4.49 0.15
CA THR A 30 5.76 5.22 1.27
C THR A 30 4.71 6.18 1.79
N THR A 31 4.53 6.20 3.09
CA THR A 31 3.59 7.09 3.76
C THR A 31 4.34 7.94 4.78
N ASN A 32 3.66 8.90 5.39
CA ASN A 32 4.15 9.56 6.60
C ASN A 32 3.36 9.11 7.84
N TRP A 33 2.68 7.95 7.77
CA TRP A 33 1.95 7.40 8.90
C TRP A 33 2.90 7.14 10.06
N SER A 34 2.78 7.97 11.09
CA SER A 34 3.56 7.88 12.33
C SER A 34 3.18 6.68 13.21
N MET A 35 2.28 5.80 12.72
CA MET A 35 1.66 4.73 13.51
C MET A 35 2.57 3.52 13.80
N TYR A 36 3.82 3.55 13.35
CA TYR A 36 4.73 2.40 13.36
C TYR A 36 5.92 2.55 14.34
N GLY A 37 5.74 3.36 15.38
CA GLY A 37 6.65 3.51 16.52
C GLY A 37 7.21 4.93 16.69
N GLN A 38 7.91 5.18 17.81
CA GLN A 38 8.41 6.52 18.21
C GLN A 38 9.38 7.22 17.23
N ASN A 39 9.85 6.56 16.16
CA ASN A 39 10.71 7.16 15.13
C ASN A 39 10.36 6.59 13.73
N PRO A 40 9.22 6.98 13.15
CA PRO A 40 8.68 6.30 11.97
C PRO A 40 9.39 6.69 10.66
N TYR A 41 9.88 7.92 10.52
CA TYR A 41 10.61 8.41 9.33
C TYR A 41 11.60 9.54 9.64
N GLU A 42 12.72 9.57 8.91
CA GLU A 42 13.75 10.63 8.92
C GLU A 42 13.57 11.65 7.77
N TYR A 43 12.33 11.94 7.40
CA TYR A 43 12.01 13.16 6.65
C TYR A 43 11.20 14.14 7.47
N ASP A 44 11.24 13.97 8.78
CA ASP A 44 10.82 15.01 9.68
C ASP A 44 11.89 16.12 9.65
N GLY A 45 11.44 17.36 9.44
CA GLY A 45 11.98 18.41 10.27
C GLY A 45 11.35 18.39 11.67
N ALA A 46 10.42 17.48 11.96
CA ALA A 46 9.72 17.39 13.22
C ALA A 46 10.60 16.90 14.39
N TYR A 47 11.24 17.87 15.03
CA TYR A 47 11.32 17.94 16.48
C TYR A 47 11.73 16.65 17.23
N LYS A 48 13.01 16.56 17.58
CA LYS A 48 13.37 15.94 18.86
C LYS A 48 13.09 16.94 19.97
N ASN A 49 12.34 16.51 21.00
CA ASN A 49 12.08 17.29 22.21
C ASN A 49 13.32 18.08 22.67
N GLY A 50 13.25 19.42 22.63
CA GLY A 50 14.33 20.31 23.04
C GLY A 50 15.32 20.78 21.96
N ARG A 51 15.06 20.61 20.65
CA ARG A 51 15.88 21.20 19.58
C ARG A 51 15.08 22.15 18.66
N PRO A 52 15.48 23.43 18.52
CA PRO A 52 14.85 24.35 17.57
C PRO A 52 15.01 23.87 16.12
N TYR A 53 13.94 23.97 15.32
CA TYR A 53 13.93 23.64 13.89
C TYR A 53 15.11 24.29 13.12
N GLY A 54 15.54 25.49 13.54
CA GLY A 54 16.67 26.25 12.98
C GLY A 54 18.05 25.59 13.08
N GLN A 55 18.19 24.46 13.78
CA GLN A 55 19.45 23.72 13.95
C GLN A 55 19.43 22.35 13.30
N LEU A 56 18.41 22.04 12.49
CA LEU A 56 18.28 20.76 11.82
C LEU A 56 19.18 20.74 10.58
N ALA A 57 20.23 19.90 10.62
CA ALA A 57 20.92 19.48 9.41
C ALA A 57 19.94 18.66 8.55
N TYR A 58 20.07 18.70 7.22
CA TYR A 58 19.37 17.75 6.35
C TYR A 58 19.54 16.34 6.89
N ALA A 59 18.45 15.73 7.35
CA ALA A 59 18.45 14.32 7.67
C ALA A 59 18.67 13.56 6.35
N SER A 60 19.80 12.88 6.25
CA SER A 60 20.07 11.96 5.16
C SER A 60 19.75 10.57 5.69
N ASN A 61 18.70 9.95 5.18
CA ASN A 61 18.45 8.53 5.40
C ASN A 61 18.98 7.73 4.18
N PRO A 62 20.28 7.39 4.15
CA PRO A 62 20.87 6.67 3.03
C PRO A 62 20.27 5.28 2.85
N GLU A 63 19.72 4.68 3.90
CA GLU A 63 19.11 3.35 3.86
C GLU A 63 17.79 3.35 3.11
N MET A 64 16.93 4.34 3.36
CA MET A 64 15.67 4.54 2.63
C MET A 64 15.92 4.92 1.17
N VAL A 65 16.94 5.76 0.92
CA VAL A 65 17.38 6.04 -0.46
C VAL A 65 17.84 4.77 -1.16
N ALA A 66 18.63 3.93 -0.47
CA ALA A 66 19.06 2.65 -1.01
C ALA A 66 17.87 1.72 -1.28
N GLN A 67 16.86 1.71 -0.40
CA GLN A 67 15.64 0.93 -0.55
C GLN A 67 14.77 1.40 -1.72
N PHE A 68 14.53 2.71 -1.84
CA PHE A 68 13.80 3.28 -2.99
C PHE A 68 14.52 3.00 -4.31
N ASN A 69 15.86 2.98 -4.31
CA ASN A 69 16.66 2.61 -5.48
C ASN A 69 16.64 1.11 -5.81
N LYS A 70 16.01 0.27 -4.98
CA LYS A 70 15.67 -1.11 -5.37
C LYS A 70 14.30 -1.19 -6.05
N ALA A 71 13.46 -0.18 -5.93
CA ALA A 71 12.13 -0.15 -6.53
C ALA A 71 12.16 0.36 -7.98
N ASP A 72 11.16 -0.05 -8.76
CA ASP A 72 10.92 0.46 -10.10
C ASP A 72 10.01 1.71 -10.05
N VAL A 73 9.08 1.70 -9.10
CA VAL A 73 8.13 2.79 -8.82
C VAL A 73 8.08 3.02 -7.30
N VAL A 74 8.01 4.27 -6.87
CA VAL A 74 7.74 4.67 -5.49
C VAL A 74 6.51 5.56 -5.48
N ALA A 75 5.47 5.16 -4.76
CA ALA A 75 4.21 5.88 -4.58
C ALA A 75 4.21 6.62 -3.25
N TRP A 76 4.06 7.95 -3.30
CA TRP A 76 3.86 8.77 -2.10
C TRP A 76 2.38 8.75 -1.71
N SER A 77 2.10 8.20 -0.53
CA SER A 77 0.76 7.95 0.00
C SER A 77 0.46 8.80 1.23
N PHE A 78 -0.74 9.34 1.42
CA PHE A 78 -1.81 9.54 0.45
C PHE A 78 -2.17 11.01 0.39
N LEU A 79 -2.48 11.49 -0.81
CA LEU A 79 -3.14 12.78 -0.99
C LEU A 79 -4.65 12.56 -1.10
N GLN A 80 -5.41 13.58 -0.72
CA GLN A 80 -6.88 13.59 -0.77
C GLN A 80 -7.36 14.72 -1.67
N VAL A 81 -8.67 14.79 -1.89
CA VAL A 81 -9.30 15.81 -2.74
C VAL A 81 -10.38 16.54 -1.95
N TRP A 82 -10.36 17.87 -2.01
CA TRP A 82 -11.32 18.70 -1.29
C TRP A 82 -12.75 18.39 -1.73
N ASN A 83 -13.62 18.24 -0.75
CA ASN A 83 -15.02 17.93 -0.94
C ASN A 83 -15.89 18.71 0.06
N SER A 84 -16.49 19.82 -0.36
CA SER A 84 -17.43 20.58 0.47
C SER A 84 -18.65 19.79 0.94
N LYS A 85 -18.94 18.64 0.31
CA LYS A 85 -20.03 17.74 0.70
C LYS A 85 -19.59 16.66 1.70
N ASP A 86 -18.29 16.51 1.97
CA ASP A 86 -17.82 15.67 3.06
C ASP A 86 -18.25 16.31 4.39
N PRO A 87 -19.07 15.63 5.21
CA PRO A 87 -19.50 16.17 6.51
C PRO A 87 -18.34 16.54 7.44
N ASN A 88 -17.17 15.92 7.28
CA ASN A 88 -15.98 16.22 8.07
C ASN A 88 -15.30 17.51 7.60
N GLN A 89 -15.30 17.78 6.30
CA GLN A 89 -14.70 18.99 5.74
C GLN A 89 -15.67 20.17 5.80
N ALA A 90 -16.97 19.93 5.70
CA ALA A 90 -18.03 20.96 5.76
C ALA A 90 -18.02 21.80 7.06
N LEU A 91 -17.30 21.35 8.10
CA LEU A 91 -17.12 22.07 9.36
C LEU A 91 -16.09 23.20 9.28
N TYR A 92 -15.32 23.28 8.19
CA TYR A 92 -14.22 24.22 8.01
C TYR A 92 -14.53 25.22 6.89
N PRO A 93 -13.96 26.44 6.93
CA PRO A 93 -14.20 27.48 5.93
C PRO A 93 -13.43 27.19 4.62
N ILE A 94 -13.68 26.05 4.00
CA ILE A 94 -13.07 25.63 2.74
C ILE A 94 -13.81 26.35 1.59
N PRO A 95 -13.12 27.11 0.73
CA PRO A 95 -13.73 27.73 -0.43
C PRO A 95 -14.36 26.67 -1.35
N SER A 96 -15.59 26.87 -1.80
CA SER A 96 -16.24 25.98 -2.78
C SER A 96 -15.47 25.92 -4.11
N SER A 97 -14.68 26.96 -4.42
CA SER A 97 -13.75 26.95 -5.54
C SER A 97 -12.61 25.93 -5.39
N TRP A 98 -12.43 25.31 -4.23
CA TRP A 98 -11.43 24.25 -4.01
C TRP A 98 -11.99 22.85 -4.23
N ASP A 99 -13.31 22.65 -4.32
CA ASP A 99 -13.90 21.33 -4.55
C ASP A 99 -13.29 20.64 -5.78
N GLY A 100 -12.83 19.40 -5.62
CA GLY A 100 -12.16 18.66 -6.68
C GLY A 100 -10.67 18.99 -6.87
N LEU A 101 -10.08 19.84 -6.03
CA LEU A 101 -8.63 20.06 -5.98
C LEU A 101 -7.96 19.09 -5.00
N MET A 102 -6.86 18.51 -5.44
CA MET A 102 -5.96 17.70 -4.65
C MET A 102 -5.25 18.53 -3.58
N HIS A 103 -5.10 17.95 -2.39
CA HIS A 103 -4.43 18.53 -1.24
C HIS A 103 -3.79 17.46 -0.35
N PHE A 104 -2.95 17.91 0.57
CA PHE A 104 -2.40 17.05 1.61
C PHE A 104 -3.44 16.84 2.72
N ALA A 105 -3.74 15.57 3.00
CA ALA A 105 -4.86 15.16 3.85
C ALA A 105 -4.69 15.50 5.32
N ASP A 106 -3.48 15.26 5.82
CA ASP A 106 -3.21 15.19 7.24
C ASP A 106 -1.69 15.21 7.44
N LEU A 107 -1.13 16.32 7.92
CA LEU A 107 0.28 16.42 8.25
C LEU A 107 0.46 16.01 9.72
N TRP A 108 0.54 14.71 10.05
CA TRP A 108 1.07 14.27 11.37
C TRP A 108 2.57 14.54 11.51
N GLY A 109 3.03 15.71 11.08
CA GLY A 109 4.22 16.32 11.66
C GLY A 109 3.72 17.03 12.90
N GLU A 110 4.10 16.53 14.08
CA GLU A 110 3.99 17.32 15.30
C GLU A 110 4.56 18.73 15.00
N LEU A 111 3.70 19.74 15.09
CA LEU A 111 4.13 21.13 15.16
C LEU A 111 4.10 21.54 16.63
N PRO A 112 5.17 21.33 17.41
CA PRO A 112 5.40 22.20 18.53
C PRO A 112 5.86 23.55 17.99
N LEU A 113 5.13 24.58 18.41
CA LEU A 113 5.53 25.98 18.54
C LEU A 113 6.58 26.55 17.57
N GLU A 114 6.12 27.59 16.88
CA GLU A 114 6.93 28.70 16.34
C GLU A 114 7.79 28.36 15.11
N GLY A 115 7.68 29.24 14.11
CA GLY A 115 8.18 29.01 12.76
C GLY A 115 9.64 28.55 12.68
N SER A 116 9.91 27.68 11.72
CA SER A 116 11.27 27.37 11.33
C SER A 116 11.83 28.51 10.49
N TRP A 117 12.70 29.34 11.08
CA TRP A 117 13.42 30.42 10.42
C TRP A 117 14.73 29.93 9.78
N ILE A 118 14.70 28.86 8.98
CA ILE A 118 15.93 28.41 8.29
C ILE A 118 16.12 29.24 7.04
N SER A 119 17.17 30.07 7.06
CA SER A 119 17.67 30.81 5.91
C SER A 119 19.15 30.45 5.69
N PRO A 120 19.56 30.15 4.45
CA PRO A 120 18.73 30.01 3.25
C PRO A 120 17.92 28.71 3.26
N LEU A 121 16.72 28.76 2.68
CA LEU A 121 15.93 27.56 2.42
C LEU A 121 16.68 26.62 1.46
N PRO A 122 16.49 25.30 1.58
CA PRO A 122 16.70 24.38 0.46
C PRO A 122 16.11 24.97 -0.83
N PRO A 123 16.83 24.98 -1.97
CA PRO A 123 16.27 25.36 -3.26
C PRO A 123 14.96 24.61 -3.57
N GLU A 124 14.84 23.37 -3.10
CA GLU A 124 13.67 22.51 -3.20
C GLU A 124 12.46 23.02 -2.40
N THR A 125 12.68 23.67 -1.26
CA THR A 125 11.61 24.25 -0.45
C THR A 125 11.08 25.55 -1.07
N GLN A 126 11.94 26.36 -1.70
CA GLN A 126 11.48 27.58 -2.38
C GLN A 126 10.61 27.25 -3.60
N ASP A 127 11.03 26.31 -4.45
CA ASP A 127 10.24 25.88 -5.61
C ASP A 127 8.85 25.34 -5.20
N PHE A 128 8.80 24.63 -4.06
CA PHE A 128 7.55 24.16 -3.49
C PHE A 128 6.66 25.29 -2.98
N LEU A 129 7.21 26.31 -2.31
CA LEU A 129 6.45 27.48 -1.88
C LEU A 129 5.92 28.30 -3.07
N ASP A 130 6.72 28.45 -4.13
CA ASP A 130 6.30 29.11 -5.38
C ASP A 130 5.14 28.32 -6.03
N PHE A 131 5.25 26.99 -6.04
CA PHE A 131 4.17 26.10 -6.46
C PHE A 131 2.89 26.29 -5.63
N CYS A 132 3.00 26.35 -4.29
CA CYS A 132 1.87 26.57 -3.39
C CYS A 132 1.19 27.92 -3.63
N ALA A 133 1.97 28.99 -3.79
CA ALA A 133 1.47 30.33 -4.08
C ALA A 133 0.70 30.37 -5.42
N ALA A 134 1.14 29.59 -6.41
CA ALA A 134 0.49 29.48 -7.71
C ALA A 134 -0.71 28.52 -7.75
N ASN A 135 -0.87 27.63 -6.75
CA ASN A 135 -1.89 26.59 -6.71
C ASN A 135 -2.69 26.64 -5.40
N GLN A 136 -3.68 27.55 -5.33
CA GLN A 136 -4.53 27.69 -4.15
C GLN A 136 -5.20 26.37 -3.76
N GLY A 137 -5.24 26.08 -2.46
CA GLY A 137 -5.83 24.86 -1.91
C GLY A 137 -4.94 23.60 -2.02
N ALA A 138 -3.86 23.63 -2.81
CA ALA A 138 -2.95 22.49 -2.93
C ALA A 138 -2.10 22.27 -1.68
N CYS A 139 -1.70 23.37 -1.03
CA CYS A 139 -0.87 23.38 0.17
C CYS A 139 -1.68 23.84 1.38
N THR A 140 -2.89 23.30 1.51
CA THR A 140 -3.73 23.47 2.69
C THR A 140 -4.11 22.10 3.24
N SER A 141 -4.36 22.02 4.54
CA SER A 141 -4.88 20.80 5.16
C SER A 141 -5.70 21.13 6.39
N VAL A 142 -6.61 20.22 6.74
CA VAL A 142 -7.29 20.26 8.04
C VAL A 142 -6.48 19.39 9.01
N GLN A 143 -5.97 19.97 10.09
CA GLN A 143 -5.13 19.25 11.05
C GLN A 143 -5.35 19.74 12.48
N MET A 144 -4.91 18.96 13.46
CA MET A 144 -4.94 19.33 14.86
C MET A 144 -3.94 20.46 15.13
N ASN A 145 -4.41 21.60 15.62
CA ASN A 145 -3.57 22.69 16.08
C ASN A 145 -3.00 22.33 17.47
N GLY A 146 -1.67 22.23 17.58
CA GLY A 146 -1.00 21.86 18.82
C GLY A 146 -1.18 22.85 19.98
N ASN A 147 -1.54 24.10 19.71
CA ASN A 147 -1.78 25.12 20.74
C ASN A 147 -3.21 25.10 21.27
N THR A 148 -4.19 24.88 20.39
CA THR A 148 -5.62 24.94 20.74
C THR A 148 -6.21 23.55 21.02
N GLY A 149 -5.54 22.49 20.56
CA GLY A 149 -6.09 21.12 20.55
C GLY A 149 -7.33 20.99 19.68
N GLN A 150 -7.56 21.94 18.75
CA GLN A 150 -8.69 21.94 17.83
C GLN A 150 -8.22 21.62 16.41
N LYS A 151 -9.05 20.91 15.64
CA LYS A 151 -8.81 20.78 14.21
C LYS A 151 -9.13 22.10 13.51
N GLU A 152 -8.22 22.59 12.67
CA GLU A 152 -8.33 23.86 11.97
C GLU A 152 -7.84 23.73 10.52
N LEU A 153 -8.24 24.66 9.63
CA LEU A 153 -7.74 24.74 8.26
C LEU A 153 -6.44 25.54 8.23
N PHE A 154 -5.34 24.86 7.88
CA PHE A 154 -4.02 25.47 7.76
C PHE A 154 -3.69 25.78 6.31
N ASN A 155 -2.96 26.87 6.12
CA ASN A 155 -2.42 27.28 4.81
C ASN A 155 -0.90 27.41 4.89
N TYR A 156 -0.19 26.55 4.19
CA TYR A 156 1.27 26.45 4.24
C TYR A 156 1.93 27.31 3.16
N THR A 157 1.65 28.62 3.20
CA THR A 157 2.24 29.59 2.26
C THR A 157 3.40 30.38 2.85
N ASP A 158 3.64 30.29 4.15
CA ASP A 158 4.79 30.88 4.81
C ASP A 158 5.61 29.77 5.52
N GLN A 159 6.88 30.06 5.87
CA GLN A 159 7.83 29.10 6.45
C GLN A 159 7.38 28.49 7.80
N LYS A 160 6.16 28.78 8.27
CA LYS A 160 5.63 28.29 9.53
C LYS A 160 4.91 26.96 9.30
N GLY A 161 5.51 25.88 9.78
CA GLY A 161 4.83 24.59 9.93
C GLY A 161 4.74 23.75 8.65
N VAL A 162 5.83 23.66 7.88
CA VAL A 162 5.90 23.01 6.57
C VAL A 162 5.99 21.46 6.58
N GLY A 163 5.60 20.79 7.68
CA GLY A 163 5.53 19.33 7.90
C GLY A 163 5.84 18.38 6.71
N GLN A 164 4.83 17.66 6.19
CA GLN A 164 5.03 16.71 5.07
C GLN A 164 5.40 17.38 3.74
N LEU A 165 5.26 18.71 3.63
CA LEU A 165 5.63 19.44 2.43
C LEU A 165 7.14 19.39 2.23
N ASN A 166 7.92 19.44 3.31
CA ASN A 166 9.36 19.24 3.25
C ASN A 166 9.72 17.80 2.84
N SER A 167 9.03 16.81 3.38
CA SER A 167 9.26 15.39 3.08
C SER A 167 8.92 15.06 1.62
N PHE A 168 7.77 15.54 1.14
CA PHE A 168 7.36 15.42 -0.26
C PHE A 168 8.29 16.19 -1.20
N GLY A 169 8.66 17.43 -0.85
CA GLY A 169 9.64 18.22 -1.61
C GLY A 169 10.98 17.49 -1.72
N ALA A 170 11.50 16.95 -0.62
CA ALA A 170 12.72 16.15 -0.63
C ALA A 170 12.57 14.88 -1.49
N PHE A 171 11.44 14.19 -1.40
CA PHE A 171 11.14 13.02 -2.22
C PHE A 171 11.12 13.37 -3.72
N ILE A 172 10.42 14.42 -4.11
CA ILE A 172 10.22 14.80 -5.51
C ILE A 172 11.45 15.48 -6.13
N HIS A 173 12.20 16.29 -5.39
CA HIS A 173 13.36 16.99 -5.96
C HIS A 173 14.66 16.20 -5.89
N SER A 174 14.77 15.22 -4.98
CA SER A 174 16.01 14.44 -4.81
C SER A 174 16.48 13.84 -6.12
N LYS A 175 17.75 14.06 -6.48
CA LYS A 175 18.40 13.40 -7.62
C LYS A 175 18.92 12.00 -7.29
N LYS A 176 18.76 11.56 -6.05
CA LYS A 176 19.29 10.28 -5.55
C LYS A 176 18.42 9.08 -5.93
N TYR A 177 17.15 9.29 -6.26
CA TYR A 177 16.24 8.21 -6.63
C TYR A 177 16.22 7.98 -8.14
N THR A 178 16.43 6.73 -8.53
CA THR A 178 16.33 6.24 -9.90
C THR A 178 14.91 5.75 -10.25
N ALA A 179 14.13 5.37 -9.24
CA ALA A 179 12.75 4.92 -9.38
C ALA A 179 11.82 6.02 -9.93
N LYS A 180 10.79 5.60 -10.67
CA LYS A 180 9.67 6.49 -11.04
C LYS A 180 8.93 6.89 -9.77
N ARG A 181 8.58 8.16 -9.65
CA ARG A 181 7.87 8.69 -8.48
C ARG A 181 6.44 9.01 -8.87
N ILE A 182 5.49 8.47 -8.14
CA ILE A 182 4.07 8.72 -8.36
C ILE A 182 3.42 9.18 -7.06
N ILE A 183 2.22 9.73 -7.16
CA ILE A 183 1.39 10.07 -6.02
C ILE A 183 0.23 9.07 -5.96
N ALA A 184 -0.03 8.50 -4.79
CA ALA A 184 -1.24 7.73 -4.54
C ALA A 184 -2.33 8.61 -3.93
N ILE A 185 -3.53 8.53 -4.50
CA ILE A 185 -4.72 9.28 -4.07
C ILE A 185 -5.71 8.34 -3.40
N GLY A 186 -6.25 8.75 -2.26
CA GLY A 186 -7.23 7.96 -1.50
C GLY A 186 -6.61 7.16 -0.37
N GLY A 187 -6.58 5.83 -0.52
CA GLY A 187 -6.11 4.88 0.51
C GLY A 187 -7.21 4.45 1.48
N ALA A 188 -6.80 3.87 2.61
CA ALA A 188 -7.70 3.19 3.54
C ALA A 188 -8.76 4.11 4.16
N ASN A 189 -10.00 3.64 4.17
CA ASN A 189 -11.05 4.18 5.02
C ASN A 189 -10.93 3.56 6.42
N THR A 190 -10.98 4.39 7.46
CA THR A 190 -10.98 3.96 8.87
C THR A 190 -12.08 4.67 9.65
N VAL A 191 -12.42 4.13 10.82
CA VAL A 191 -13.33 4.80 11.77
C VAL A 191 -12.77 6.20 12.13
N ASP A 192 -11.46 6.29 12.35
CA ASP A 192 -10.79 7.53 12.76
C ASP A 192 -10.78 8.60 11.66
N ASN A 193 -10.57 8.20 10.40
CA ASN A 193 -10.59 9.12 9.26
C ASN A 193 -11.99 9.30 8.66
N LYS A 194 -12.99 8.60 9.21
CA LYS A 194 -14.40 8.71 8.87
C LYS A 194 -14.72 8.53 7.38
N GLY A 195 -13.99 7.63 6.72
CA GLY A 195 -14.25 7.28 5.33
C GLY A 195 -13.79 8.33 4.31
N ILE A 196 -12.73 9.07 4.63
CA ILE A 196 -12.23 10.20 3.81
C ILE A 196 -11.93 9.81 2.35
N SER A 197 -11.46 8.59 2.10
CA SER A 197 -11.13 8.12 0.74
C SER A 197 -12.39 8.03 -0.12
N THR A 198 -13.51 7.56 0.46
CA THR A 198 -14.82 7.56 -0.23
C THR A 198 -15.22 8.97 -0.66
N ALA A 199 -15.06 9.96 0.24
CA ALA A 199 -15.37 11.36 -0.07
C ALA A 199 -14.42 11.96 -1.11
N THR A 200 -13.13 11.61 -1.08
CA THR A 200 -12.12 12.01 -2.06
C THR A 200 -12.51 11.57 -3.46
N PHE A 201 -12.84 10.29 -3.66
CA PHE A 201 -13.22 9.80 -4.99
C PHE A 201 -14.56 10.36 -5.45
N ALA A 202 -15.53 10.56 -4.57
CA ALA A 202 -16.76 11.26 -4.91
C ALA A 202 -16.49 12.68 -5.45
N ALA A 203 -15.55 13.41 -4.85
CA ALA A 203 -15.15 14.73 -5.34
C ALA A 203 -14.40 14.67 -6.68
N ILE A 204 -13.54 13.67 -6.87
CA ILE A 204 -12.84 13.45 -8.15
C ILE A 204 -13.85 13.16 -9.25
N PHE A 205 -14.80 12.24 -9.03
CA PHE A 205 -15.81 11.89 -10.03
C PHE A 205 -16.68 13.11 -10.40
N ALA A 206 -17.06 13.92 -9.41
CA ALA A 206 -17.84 15.13 -9.65
C ALA A 206 -17.03 16.26 -10.35
N ASN A 207 -15.70 16.26 -10.25
CA ASN A 207 -14.84 17.36 -10.70
C ASN A 207 -13.63 16.88 -11.53
N GLN A 208 -13.83 15.82 -12.32
CA GLN A 208 -12.75 15.08 -12.98
C GLN A 208 -11.77 15.98 -13.76
N ASP A 209 -12.27 16.87 -14.62
CA ASP A 209 -11.41 17.72 -15.45
C ASP A 209 -10.57 18.69 -14.60
N LYS A 210 -11.16 19.21 -13.51
CA LYS A 210 -10.48 20.11 -12.60
C LYS A 210 -9.35 19.40 -11.86
N PHE A 211 -9.63 18.21 -11.32
CA PHE A 211 -8.65 17.34 -10.68
C PHE A 211 -7.49 17.00 -11.65
N LEU A 212 -7.80 16.54 -12.87
CA LEU A 212 -6.78 16.14 -13.83
C LEU A 212 -5.94 17.31 -14.36
N ASN A 213 -6.56 18.48 -14.57
CA ASN A 213 -5.84 19.68 -14.97
C ASN A 213 -4.89 20.16 -13.87
N GLN A 214 -5.31 20.10 -12.61
CA GLN A 214 -4.45 20.41 -11.48
C GLN A 214 -3.29 19.40 -11.41
N PHE A 215 -3.58 18.09 -11.45
CA PHE A 215 -2.52 17.08 -11.42
C PHE A 215 -1.52 17.23 -12.58
N LYS A 216 -2.01 17.59 -13.78
CA LYS A 216 -1.14 17.91 -14.92
C LYS A 216 -0.25 19.14 -14.65
N SER A 217 -0.77 20.17 -13.97
CA SER A 217 0.02 21.31 -13.50
C SER A 217 1.16 20.84 -12.58
N TRP A 218 0.88 19.95 -11.63
CA TRP A 218 1.89 19.41 -10.72
C TRP A 218 2.96 18.63 -11.48
N MET A 219 2.58 17.75 -12.41
CA MET A 219 3.55 17.02 -13.26
C MET A 219 4.39 17.96 -14.14
N ASN A 220 3.81 19.05 -14.61
CA ASN A 220 4.52 20.05 -15.40
C ASN A 220 5.52 20.83 -14.55
N HIS A 221 5.19 21.13 -13.28
CA HIS A 221 6.06 21.80 -12.33
C HIS A 221 7.16 20.85 -11.83
N PHE A 222 6.76 19.75 -11.19
CA PHE A 222 7.61 18.74 -10.61
C PHE A 222 8.04 17.70 -11.65
N LYS A 223 9.16 17.93 -12.34
CA LYS A 223 9.63 17.07 -13.45
C LYS A 223 9.87 15.60 -13.07
N ASN A 224 10.11 15.31 -11.79
CA ASN A 224 10.31 13.95 -11.30
C ASN A 224 9.01 13.25 -10.87
N LEU A 225 7.88 13.96 -10.80
CA LEU A 225 6.56 13.36 -10.65
C LEU A 225 6.16 12.74 -12.00
N LYS A 226 6.12 11.40 -12.03
CA LYS A 226 5.94 10.61 -13.25
C LYS A 226 4.55 10.04 -13.41
N GLY A 227 3.66 10.18 -12.44
CA GLY A 227 2.38 9.48 -12.52
C GLY A 227 1.54 9.51 -11.26
N ILE A 228 0.45 8.78 -11.32
CA ILE A 228 -0.59 8.70 -10.30
C ILE A 228 -1.00 7.26 -10.06
N ASP A 229 -1.30 6.95 -8.80
CA ASP A 229 -2.02 5.75 -8.39
C ASP A 229 -3.39 6.15 -7.83
N TYR A 230 -4.43 5.47 -8.31
CA TYR A 230 -5.77 5.58 -7.74
C TYR A 230 -5.96 4.44 -6.75
N ASP A 231 -5.76 4.71 -5.46
CA ASP A 231 -5.98 3.72 -4.41
C ASP A 231 -7.44 3.78 -3.96
N PHE A 232 -8.29 3.12 -4.76
CA PHE A 232 -9.74 3.18 -4.62
C PHE A 232 -10.24 2.06 -3.72
N GLU A 233 -10.30 2.36 -2.43
CA GLU A 233 -10.76 1.43 -1.42
C GLU A 233 -12.28 1.47 -1.21
N PRO A 234 -12.93 0.32 -0.96
CA PRO A 234 -14.36 0.24 -0.66
C PRO A 234 -14.81 1.10 0.52
N PRO A 235 -16.10 1.49 0.56
CA PRO A 235 -16.68 2.09 1.74
C PRO A 235 -16.69 1.09 2.92
N ILE A 236 -16.61 1.64 4.13
CA ILE A 236 -16.63 0.88 5.38
C ILE A 236 -17.85 1.26 6.21
N ASP A 237 -18.22 0.38 7.13
CA ASP A 237 -19.07 0.73 8.25
C ASP A 237 -18.28 1.65 9.20
N LEU A 238 -18.76 2.87 9.42
CA LEU A 238 -18.05 3.89 10.22
C LEU A 238 -18.05 3.61 11.74
N GLN A 239 -18.74 2.57 12.21
CA GLN A 239 -18.72 2.18 13.62
C GLN A 239 -17.70 1.05 13.86
N THR A 240 -17.65 0.08 12.94
CA THR A 240 -16.85 -1.14 13.10
C THR A 240 -15.56 -1.12 12.29
N GLY A 241 -15.46 -0.28 11.25
CA GLY A 241 -14.36 -0.28 10.29
C GLY A 241 -14.43 -1.40 9.26
N GLY A 242 -15.44 -2.27 9.31
CA GLY A 242 -15.59 -3.38 8.39
C GLY A 242 -15.96 -2.90 6.98
N GLN A 243 -15.36 -3.50 5.95
CA GLN A 243 -15.73 -3.27 4.56
C GLN A 243 -17.22 -3.58 4.35
N LEU A 244 -17.97 -2.63 3.78
CA LEU A 244 -19.38 -2.86 3.42
C LEU A 244 -19.46 -3.84 2.23
N PRO A 245 -20.54 -4.64 2.13
CA PRO A 245 -20.77 -5.45 0.95
C PRO A 245 -21.00 -4.56 -0.28
N PRO A 246 -20.67 -5.05 -1.49
CA PRO A 246 -20.89 -4.26 -2.69
C PRO A 246 -22.39 -4.09 -2.93
N ASP A 247 -22.77 -2.90 -3.41
CA ASP A 247 -24.14 -2.46 -3.65
C ASP A 247 -24.33 -1.96 -5.09
N ALA A 248 -25.47 -1.31 -5.38
CA ALA A 248 -25.71 -0.73 -6.70
C ALA A 248 -24.75 0.43 -7.04
N ASN A 249 -24.31 1.19 -6.03
CA ASN A 249 -23.37 2.29 -6.23
C ASN A 249 -21.99 1.77 -6.62
N THR A 250 -21.60 0.60 -6.12
CA THR A 250 -20.33 -0.05 -6.46
C THR A 250 -20.14 -0.17 -7.99
N LEU A 251 -21.18 -0.56 -8.75
CA LEU A 251 -21.08 -0.64 -10.21
C LEU A 251 -20.85 0.75 -10.84
N ALA A 252 -21.57 1.76 -10.37
CA ALA A 252 -21.43 3.13 -10.87
C ALA A 252 -20.05 3.72 -10.54
N ASP A 253 -19.56 3.50 -9.33
CA ASP A 253 -18.28 4.03 -8.87
C ASP A 253 -17.09 3.43 -9.62
N TYR A 254 -17.08 2.11 -9.85
CA TYR A 254 -16.01 1.49 -10.66
C TYR A 254 -16.10 1.84 -12.15
N LYS A 255 -17.30 2.16 -12.64
CA LYS A 255 -17.47 2.76 -13.97
C LYS A 255 -16.92 4.19 -14.02
N HIS A 256 -17.15 5.01 -13.00
CA HIS A 256 -16.55 6.34 -12.90
C HIS A 256 -15.03 6.27 -12.76
N LEU A 257 -14.49 5.32 -11.99
CA LEU A 257 -13.06 5.07 -11.90
C LEU A 257 -12.47 4.67 -13.26
N PHE A 258 -13.16 3.82 -14.02
CA PHE A 258 -12.75 3.49 -15.39
C PHE A 258 -12.64 4.74 -16.27
N ASP A 259 -13.68 5.58 -16.26
CA ASP A 259 -13.73 6.81 -17.05
C ASP A 259 -12.63 7.79 -16.60
N LEU A 260 -12.37 7.89 -15.30
CA LEU A 260 -11.28 8.67 -14.72
C LEU A 260 -9.92 8.19 -15.24
N VAL A 261 -9.61 6.89 -15.19
CA VAL A 261 -8.33 6.36 -15.66
C VAL A 261 -8.15 6.58 -17.17
N LYS A 262 -9.22 6.41 -17.95
CA LYS A 262 -9.24 6.74 -19.38
C LYS A 262 -8.97 8.23 -19.64
N ALA A 263 -9.64 9.11 -18.91
CA ALA A 263 -9.43 10.56 -18.99
C ALA A 263 -8.01 10.94 -18.55
N SER A 264 -7.47 10.29 -17.53
CA SER A 264 -6.11 10.48 -17.03
C SER A 264 -5.08 10.14 -18.09
N ARG A 265 -5.24 9.01 -18.80
CA ARG A 265 -4.35 8.67 -19.92
C ARG A 265 -4.38 9.73 -21.01
N LYS A 266 -5.56 10.27 -21.33
CA LYS A 266 -5.73 11.34 -22.33
C LYS A 266 -5.08 12.65 -21.90
N THR A 267 -5.27 13.08 -20.65
CA THR A 267 -4.84 14.38 -20.14
C THR A 267 -3.37 14.39 -19.73
N LEU A 268 -2.91 13.34 -19.06
CA LEU A 268 -1.54 13.25 -18.53
C LEU A 268 -0.53 12.86 -19.60
N GLY A 269 -0.97 12.06 -20.58
CA GLY A 269 -0.19 11.63 -21.73
C GLY A 269 0.36 10.21 -21.61
N LYS A 270 0.99 9.73 -22.68
CA LYS A 270 1.52 8.35 -22.77
C LYS A 270 2.68 8.06 -21.81
N ASP A 271 3.41 9.09 -21.39
CA ASP A 271 4.61 8.93 -20.55
C ASP A 271 4.27 8.94 -19.04
N ALA A 272 3.03 9.30 -18.68
CA ALA A 272 2.56 9.22 -17.31
C ALA A 272 2.38 7.76 -16.89
N TYR A 273 2.91 7.37 -15.73
CA TYR A 273 2.59 6.08 -15.11
C TYR A 273 1.23 6.18 -14.43
N ILE A 274 0.27 5.35 -14.81
CA ILE A 274 -1.07 5.35 -14.24
C ILE A 274 -1.36 3.98 -13.65
N SER A 275 -1.61 3.90 -12.35
CA SER A 275 -2.01 2.65 -11.71
C SER A 275 -3.32 2.79 -10.94
N VAL A 276 -3.93 1.65 -10.66
CA VAL A 276 -5.13 1.55 -9.83
C VAL A 276 -4.91 0.43 -8.82
N THR A 277 -5.07 0.75 -7.55
CA THR A 277 -5.00 -0.20 -6.45
C THR A 277 -6.42 -0.49 -5.97
N ILE A 278 -6.74 -1.78 -5.83
CA ILE A 278 -8.11 -2.23 -5.57
C ILE A 278 -8.17 -3.30 -4.47
N THR A 279 -9.34 -3.36 -3.82
CA THR A 279 -9.72 -4.47 -2.93
C THR A 279 -9.68 -5.82 -3.65
N VAL A 280 -9.50 -6.88 -2.86
CA VAL A 280 -9.44 -8.26 -3.32
C VAL A 280 -10.60 -9.13 -2.81
N ASN A 281 -11.64 -8.51 -2.22
CA ASN A 281 -12.88 -9.20 -1.91
C ASN A 281 -13.51 -9.76 -3.20
N LYS A 282 -13.76 -11.07 -3.26
CA LYS A 282 -14.22 -11.73 -4.51
C LYS A 282 -15.55 -11.20 -5.03
N ASN A 283 -16.47 -10.79 -4.14
CA ASN A 283 -17.75 -10.20 -4.54
C ASN A 283 -17.53 -8.81 -5.15
N TYR A 284 -16.59 -8.03 -4.61
CA TYR A 284 -16.18 -6.77 -5.23
C TYR A 284 -15.53 -7.02 -6.59
N LEU A 285 -14.57 -7.95 -6.70
CA LEU A 285 -13.91 -8.26 -7.97
C LEU A 285 -14.92 -8.62 -9.08
N GLU A 286 -15.97 -9.36 -8.74
CA GLU A 286 -17.07 -9.63 -9.66
C GLU A 286 -17.79 -8.35 -10.11
N LYS A 287 -18.19 -7.49 -9.16
CA LYS A 287 -18.86 -6.21 -9.46
C LYS A 287 -17.98 -5.23 -10.23
N ILE A 288 -16.69 -5.15 -9.89
CA ILE A 288 -15.70 -4.38 -10.63
C ILE A 288 -15.71 -4.85 -12.08
N ASN A 289 -15.57 -6.14 -12.33
CA ASN A 289 -15.57 -6.65 -13.69
C ASN A 289 -16.87 -6.35 -14.46
N GLN A 290 -18.02 -6.43 -13.78
CA GLN A 290 -19.35 -6.13 -14.33
C GLN A 290 -19.59 -4.64 -14.60
N SER A 291 -18.80 -3.73 -14.03
CA SER A 291 -19.03 -2.27 -14.14
C SER A 291 -18.84 -1.70 -15.56
N VAL A 292 -18.19 -2.45 -16.46
CA VAL A 292 -17.92 -2.03 -17.85
C VAL A 292 -18.20 -3.18 -18.81
N ASP A 293 -18.92 -2.88 -19.89
CA ASP A 293 -19.20 -3.84 -20.96
C ASP A 293 -17.90 -4.44 -21.56
N GLY A 294 -17.87 -5.76 -21.63
CA GLY A 294 -16.69 -6.51 -22.07
C GLY A 294 -15.64 -6.75 -20.97
N GLY A 295 -15.93 -6.36 -19.73
CA GLY A 295 -15.12 -6.64 -18.54
C GLY A 295 -14.17 -5.50 -18.19
N TRP A 296 -14.34 -4.90 -17.01
CA TRP A 296 -13.51 -3.78 -16.53
C TRP A 296 -12.02 -4.12 -16.56
N PHE A 297 -11.63 -5.30 -16.06
CA PHE A 297 -10.23 -5.73 -16.01
C PHE A 297 -9.57 -5.84 -17.39
N LYS A 298 -10.31 -6.36 -18.37
CA LYS A 298 -9.85 -6.43 -19.76
C LYS A 298 -9.72 -5.04 -20.38
N GLN A 299 -10.68 -4.16 -20.12
CA GLN A 299 -10.78 -2.86 -20.79
C GLN A 299 -9.82 -1.82 -20.19
N ILE A 300 -9.67 -1.77 -18.86
CA ILE A 300 -8.85 -0.80 -18.13
C ILE A 300 -7.37 -0.89 -18.51
N ALA A 301 -6.93 -2.09 -18.90
CA ALA A 301 -5.59 -2.39 -19.34
C ALA A 301 -5.14 -1.53 -20.54
N ASN A 302 -6.05 -0.93 -21.31
CA ASN A 302 -5.68 0.00 -22.38
C ASN A 302 -5.20 1.37 -21.88
N TYR A 303 -5.47 1.69 -20.62
CA TYR A 303 -5.27 3.03 -20.06
C TYR A 303 -4.32 3.05 -18.87
N ALA A 304 -4.32 1.99 -18.04
CA ALA A 304 -3.43 1.85 -16.89
C ALA A 304 -2.13 1.11 -17.24
N ASP A 305 -1.03 1.47 -16.60
CA ASP A 305 0.25 0.76 -16.61
C ASP A 305 0.24 -0.44 -15.67
N SER A 306 -0.44 -0.35 -14.52
CA SER A 306 -0.68 -1.48 -13.64
C SER A 306 -2.03 -1.44 -12.93
N ILE A 307 -2.53 -2.63 -12.62
CA ILE A 307 -3.57 -2.85 -11.61
C ILE A 307 -2.92 -3.61 -10.46
N ASN A 308 -3.13 -3.11 -9.25
CA ASN A 308 -2.46 -3.59 -8.07
C ASN A 308 -3.49 -4.22 -7.12
N LEU A 309 -3.27 -5.49 -6.77
CA LEU A 309 -4.14 -6.24 -5.86
C LEU A 309 -3.61 -6.16 -4.44
N MET A 310 -4.40 -5.63 -3.51
CA MET A 310 -4.07 -5.61 -2.08
C MET A 310 -4.27 -7.00 -1.45
N THR A 311 -3.43 -7.97 -1.81
CA THR A 311 -3.50 -9.37 -1.34
C THR A 311 -2.93 -9.55 0.06
N TYR A 312 -3.33 -8.65 0.96
CA TYR A 312 -3.02 -8.62 2.37
C TYR A 312 -4.27 -8.11 3.12
N ASP A 313 -4.25 -8.16 4.45
CA ASP A 313 -5.42 -7.84 5.28
C ASP A 313 -6.64 -8.71 4.96
N LEU A 314 -6.37 -9.99 4.70
CA LEU A 314 -7.40 -11.02 4.55
C LEU A 314 -7.91 -11.53 5.89
N HIS A 315 -7.13 -11.37 6.96
CA HIS A 315 -7.47 -11.76 8.33
C HIS A 315 -6.93 -10.76 9.34
N GLY A 316 -7.61 -10.58 10.47
CA GLY A 316 -7.14 -9.69 11.52
C GLY A 316 -8.11 -9.64 12.71
N PRO A 317 -7.76 -8.91 13.78
CA PRO A 317 -8.51 -8.90 15.03
C PRO A 317 -9.74 -7.96 14.96
N TRP A 318 -10.51 -8.03 13.88
CA TRP A 318 -11.62 -7.10 13.61
C TRP A 318 -12.98 -7.67 14.00
N SER A 319 -13.19 -8.99 13.84
CA SER A 319 -14.47 -9.64 14.13
C SER A 319 -14.26 -11.10 14.49
N GLN A 320 -14.50 -11.47 15.75
CA GLN A 320 -14.50 -12.88 16.19
C GLN A 320 -15.61 -13.70 15.54
N ASN A 321 -16.70 -13.07 15.10
CA ASN A 321 -17.81 -13.78 14.46
C ASN A 321 -17.44 -14.24 13.04
N SER A 322 -16.60 -13.46 12.34
CA SER A 322 -16.24 -13.69 10.94
C SER A 322 -14.89 -14.39 10.80
N ASP A 323 -13.96 -14.10 11.70
CA ASP A 323 -12.63 -14.73 11.80
C ASP A 323 -12.40 -15.21 13.25
N PRO A 324 -13.04 -16.31 13.67
CA PRO A 324 -13.00 -16.78 15.06
C PRO A 324 -11.63 -17.29 15.54
N TYR A 325 -10.72 -17.60 14.61
CA TYR A 325 -9.43 -18.21 14.89
C TYR A 325 -8.26 -17.34 14.39
N THR A 326 -7.08 -17.52 14.97
CA THR A 326 -5.85 -16.85 14.50
C THR A 326 -5.41 -17.36 13.12
N ALA A 327 -5.11 -16.44 12.21
CA ALA A 327 -4.63 -16.74 10.86
C ALA A 327 -3.62 -15.68 10.38
N VAL A 328 -2.82 -16.02 9.35
CA VAL A 328 -1.93 -15.05 8.69
C VAL A 328 -2.71 -14.24 7.67
N HIS A 329 -2.67 -12.91 7.77
CA HIS A 329 -3.45 -12.00 6.94
C HIS A 329 -3.06 -11.90 5.45
N ALA A 330 -1.98 -12.55 5.03
CA ALA A 330 -1.39 -12.35 3.70
C ALA A 330 -0.73 -13.64 3.17
N TYR A 331 -1.49 -14.74 3.15
CA TYR A 331 -1.07 -15.99 2.55
C TYR A 331 -0.83 -15.86 1.04
N LEU A 332 0.16 -16.58 0.52
CA LEU A 332 0.28 -16.81 -0.93
C LEU A 332 -0.85 -17.74 -1.42
N LYS A 333 -1.03 -18.86 -0.72
CA LYS A 333 -2.05 -19.89 -0.95
C LYS A 333 -2.72 -20.27 0.37
N GLN A 334 -4.03 -20.43 0.36
CA GLN A 334 -4.74 -20.84 1.58
C GLN A 334 -4.27 -22.24 1.99
N PRO A 335 -3.74 -22.43 3.22
CA PRO A 335 -3.34 -23.75 3.69
C PRO A 335 -4.57 -24.65 3.83
N ASP A 336 -4.37 -25.96 3.70
CA ASP A 336 -5.43 -26.94 3.93
C ASP A 336 -5.43 -27.33 5.41
N THR A 337 -6.29 -26.68 6.18
CA THR A 337 -6.33 -26.75 7.64
C THR A 337 -7.75 -27.08 8.13
N PHE A 338 -7.85 -27.45 9.41
CA PHE A 338 -9.11 -27.91 9.98
C PHE A 338 -10.17 -26.80 10.01
N HIS A 339 -9.79 -25.58 10.39
CA HIS A 339 -10.72 -24.45 10.51
C HIS A 339 -10.86 -23.61 9.23
N LYS A 340 -10.22 -24.02 8.11
CA LYS A 340 -10.25 -23.27 6.84
C LYS A 340 -11.66 -22.84 6.40
N GLY A 341 -12.65 -23.70 6.59
CA GLY A 341 -14.04 -23.45 6.18
C GLY A 341 -14.82 -22.50 7.09
N GLU A 342 -14.24 -22.11 8.23
CA GLU A 342 -14.89 -21.28 9.26
C GLU A 342 -14.50 -19.80 9.16
N PHE A 343 -13.49 -19.47 8.36
CA PHE A 343 -13.12 -18.09 8.07
C PHE A 343 -14.03 -17.48 7.00
N ALA A 344 -14.36 -16.20 7.16
CA ALA A 344 -15.08 -15.43 6.15
C ALA A 344 -14.28 -15.32 4.84
N ILE A 345 -12.96 -15.28 4.93
CA ILE A 345 -12.04 -15.33 3.77
C ILE A 345 -11.27 -16.64 3.83
N ASN A 346 -11.50 -17.52 2.87
CA ASN A 346 -10.85 -18.84 2.78
C ASN A 346 -10.06 -19.03 1.47
N TYR A 347 -9.63 -17.91 0.90
CA TYR A 347 -8.83 -17.80 -0.32
C TYR A 347 -7.66 -16.86 -0.09
N ALA A 348 -6.65 -16.95 -0.95
CA ALA A 348 -5.40 -16.21 -0.80
C ALA A 348 -4.96 -15.57 -2.13
N THR A 349 -3.75 -15.01 -2.13
CA THR A 349 -3.13 -14.30 -3.27
C THR A 349 -3.27 -15.05 -4.58
N ASP A 350 -3.03 -16.37 -4.59
CA ASP A 350 -3.10 -17.23 -5.76
C ASP A 350 -4.48 -17.22 -6.42
N SER A 351 -5.52 -17.54 -5.65
CA SER A 351 -6.90 -17.64 -6.13
C SER A 351 -7.47 -16.28 -6.56
N ILE A 352 -7.12 -15.21 -5.84
CA ILE A 352 -7.50 -13.83 -6.19
C ILE A 352 -6.88 -13.46 -7.55
N THR A 353 -5.59 -13.75 -7.73
CA THR A 353 -4.86 -13.49 -8.98
C THR A 353 -5.48 -14.25 -10.14
N GLU A 354 -5.77 -15.55 -9.96
CA GLU A 354 -6.37 -16.39 -10.99
C GLU A 354 -7.75 -15.89 -11.42
N GLN A 355 -8.56 -15.40 -10.48
CA GLN A 355 -9.87 -14.80 -10.79
C GLN A 355 -9.72 -13.55 -11.68
N VAL A 356 -8.80 -12.64 -11.34
CA VAL A 356 -8.59 -11.40 -12.10
C VAL A 356 -8.00 -11.68 -13.49
N LEU A 357 -7.11 -12.67 -13.60
CA LEU A 357 -6.62 -13.15 -14.90
C LEU A 357 -7.74 -13.78 -15.74
N ALA A 358 -8.64 -14.56 -15.13
CA ALA A 358 -9.80 -15.13 -15.81
C ALA A 358 -10.78 -14.07 -16.31
N TYR A 359 -10.84 -12.90 -15.67
CA TYR A 359 -11.57 -11.73 -16.16
C TYR A 359 -10.87 -10.99 -17.33
N GLY A 360 -9.71 -11.47 -17.77
CA GLY A 360 -9.01 -10.97 -18.96
C GLY A 360 -7.99 -9.87 -18.68
N MET A 361 -7.58 -9.67 -17.42
CA MET A 361 -6.44 -8.79 -17.09
C MET A 361 -5.15 -9.31 -17.74
N PRO A 362 -4.43 -8.49 -18.53
CA PRO A 362 -3.10 -8.86 -19.01
C PRO A 362 -2.11 -9.05 -17.86
N LYS A 363 -1.40 -10.17 -17.87
CA LYS A 363 -0.48 -10.60 -16.81
C LYS A 363 0.59 -9.53 -16.53
N GLU A 364 1.13 -8.96 -17.59
CA GLU A 364 2.16 -7.91 -17.61
C GLU A 364 1.69 -6.55 -17.08
N LYS A 365 0.42 -6.44 -16.67
CA LYS A 365 -0.15 -5.28 -15.98
C LYS A 365 -0.59 -5.57 -14.55
N LEU A 366 -0.60 -6.81 -14.10
CA LEU A 366 -1.09 -7.19 -12.78
C LEU A 366 0.05 -7.25 -11.75
N GLN A 367 -0.10 -6.55 -10.64
CA GLN A 367 0.77 -6.65 -9.46
C GLN A 367 0.02 -7.26 -8.28
N VAL A 368 0.69 -8.09 -7.48
CA VAL A 368 0.16 -8.64 -6.20
C VAL A 368 0.76 -7.90 -5.00
N GLY A 369 0.11 -8.00 -3.84
CA GLY A 369 0.48 -7.26 -2.65
C GLY A 369 1.48 -7.98 -1.74
N LEU A 370 2.44 -7.22 -1.22
CA LEU A 370 3.33 -7.60 -0.14
C LEU A 370 3.06 -6.73 1.09
N ALA A 371 2.94 -7.35 2.26
CA ALA A 371 2.75 -6.68 3.54
C ALA A 371 4.05 -6.67 4.34
N ALA A 372 4.67 -5.49 4.47
CA ALA A 372 5.79 -5.24 5.38
C ALA A 372 5.32 -4.98 6.82
N TYR A 373 4.27 -5.66 7.25
CA TYR A 373 3.71 -5.62 8.59
C TYR A 373 3.01 -6.94 8.89
N GLY A 374 2.57 -7.11 10.12
CA GLY A 374 1.72 -8.21 10.53
C GLY A 374 0.44 -7.75 11.20
N ARG A 375 -0.58 -8.60 11.15
CA ARG A 375 -1.84 -8.47 11.92
C ARG A 375 -1.79 -9.41 13.10
N GLY A 376 -2.14 -8.92 14.29
CA GLY A 376 -1.92 -9.65 15.54
C GLY A 376 -3.11 -9.74 16.47
N PHE A 377 -3.15 -10.84 17.23
CA PHE A 377 -4.21 -11.25 18.12
C PHE A 377 -3.64 -11.45 19.53
N SER A 378 -4.47 -11.24 20.55
CA SER A 378 -4.16 -11.48 21.97
C SER A 378 -5.15 -12.47 22.60
N GLY A 379 -4.78 -13.02 23.76
CA GLY A 379 -5.55 -14.07 24.43
C GLY A 379 -5.45 -15.43 23.73
N VAL A 380 -4.37 -15.65 22.98
CA VAL A 380 -4.16 -16.83 22.14
C VAL A 380 -3.41 -17.92 22.93
N GLU A 381 -4.12 -18.99 23.30
CA GLU A 381 -3.51 -20.17 23.92
C GLU A 381 -2.65 -20.96 22.92
N SER A 382 -1.80 -21.87 23.41
CA SER A 382 -0.91 -22.62 22.50
C SER A 382 -1.66 -23.61 21.62
N GLY A 383 -2.85 -24.06 22.03
CA GLY A 383 -3.55 -25.17 21.38
C GLY A 383 -2.83 -26.50 21.53
N GLU A 384 -3.37 -27.53 20.88
CA GLU A 384 -2.88 -28.90 20.94
C GLU A 384 -1.75 -29.19 19.93
N ASN A 385 -1.67 -28.40 18.84
CA ASN A 385 -0.64 -28.58 17.84
C ASN A 385 0.72 -28.03 18.34
N SER A 386 1.54 -28.92 18.89
CA SER A 386 2.87 -28.58 19.39
C SER A 386 3.85 -28.04 18.32
N THR A 387 3.59 -28.29 17.03
CA THR A 387 4.45 -27.82 15.92
C THR A 387 4.07 -26.43 15.42
N LEU A 388 2.80 -26.04 15.59
CA LEU A 388 2.26 -24.74 15.22
C LEU A 388 1.44 -24.16 16.38
N PRO A 389 2.09 -23.84 17.53
CA PRO A 389 1.37 -23.32 18.68
C PRO A 389 0.76 -21.95 18.35
N GLY A 390 -0.44 -21.71 18.88
CA GLY A 390 -1.20 -20.47 18.69
C GLY A 390 -1.80 -20.29 17.30
N PHE A 391 -1.60 -21.23 16.36
CA PHE A 391 -2.22 -21.21 15.03
C PHE A 391 -3.61 -21.84 15.06
N GLU A 392 -4.56 -21.21 14.37
CA GLU A 392 -6.00 -21.55 14.40
C GLU A 392 -6.57 -21.68 15.81
N GLN A 393 -6.17 -20.79 16.72
CA GLN A 393 -6.68 -20.76 18.08
C GLN A 393 -7.66 -19.61 18.28
N PRO A 394 -8.67 -19.74 19.15
CA PRO A 394 -9.51 -18.62 19.55
C PRO A 394 -8.66 -17.47 20.13
N TRP A 395 -9.12 -16.25 19.92
CA TRP A 395 -8.48 -15.03 20.42
C TRP A 395 -9.53 -14.16 21.13
N SER A 396 -9.10 -13.24 21.98
CA SER A 396 -9.99 -12.38 22.77
C SER A 396 -9.79 -10.88 22.54
N GLY A 397 -8.77 -10.49 21.76
CA GLY A 397 -8.56 -9.12 21.35
C GLY A 397 -7.45 -8.97 20.32
N ALA A 398 -7.15 -7.72 19.99
CA ALA A 398 -5.99 -7.36 19.17
C ALA A 398 -4.68 -7.50 19.99
N SER A 399 -3.56 -7.81 19.33
CA SER A 399 -2.25 -7.79 19.99
C SER A 399 -1.87 -6.37 20.39
N HIS A 400 -1.23 -6.20 21.55
CA HIS A 400 -0.76 -4.89 22.02
C HIS A 400 0.76 -4.90 22.21
N PHE A 401 1.42 -3.85 21.74
CA PHE A 401 2.87 -3.66 21.86
C PHE A 401 3.17 -2.31 22.51
N ALA A 402 4.37 -2.21 23.09
CA ALA A 402 4.82 -0.93 23.59
C ALA A 402 4.98 0.09 22.43
N PRO A 403 4.72 1.40 22.67
CA PRO A 403 4.67 2.44 21.63
C PRO A 403 5.92 2.58 20.76
N GLU A 404 7.08 2.10 21.22
CA GLU A 404 8.31 2.07 20.41
C GLU A 404 8.28 1.03 19.28
N TYR A 405 7.37 0.06 19.30
CA TYR A 405 7.20 -0.98 18.29
C TYR A 405 5.97 -0.77 17.42
N SER A 406 4.84 -0.42 18.04
CA SER A 406 3.58 -0.12 17.35
C SER A 406 2.73 0.75 18.26
N ILE A 407 2.05 1.75 17.68
CA ILE A 407 1.04 2.53 18.42
C ILE A 407 -0.38 2.15 18.01
N GLN A 408 -0.53 1.13 17.16
CA GLN A 408 -1.82 0.60 16.73
C GLN A 408 -1.98 -0.84 17.21
N ASP A 409 -3.04 -1.07 17.99
CA ASP A 409 -3.41 -2.42 18.40
C ASP A 409 -3.71 -3.29 17.17
N GLY A 410 -3.24 -4.54 17.24
CA GLY A 410 -3.45 -5.53 16.19
C GLY A 410 -2.56 -5.36 14.97
N LEU A 411 -1.60 -4.44 15.01
CA LEU A 411 -0.64 -4.23 13.94
C LEU A 411 0.80 -4.25 14.47
N LEU A 412 1.70 -4.87 13.72
CA LEU A 412 3.14 -4.87 13.99
C LEU A 412 3.94 -4.55 12.72
N PRO A 413 4.74 -3.47 12.68
CA PRO A 413 5.68 -3.23 11.57
C PRO A 413 6.69 -4.37 11.43
N TYR A 414 7.01 -4.78 10.20
CA TYR A 414 7.94 -5.90 9.96
C TYR A 414 9.33 -5.66 10.59
N LYS A 415 9.82 -4.42 10.57
CA LYS A 415 11.09 -4.03 11.21
C LYS A 415 11.17 -4.33 12.71
N ALA A 416 10.03 -4.50 13.40
CA ALA A 416 9.96 -4.84 14.82
C ALA A 416 10.12 -6.34 15.08
N VAL A 417 9.94 -7.22 14.09
CA VAL A 417 9.96 -8.69 14.23
C VAL A 417 11.23 -9.18 14.91
N ASN A 418 12.41 -8.75 14.45
CA ASN A 418 13.69 -9.18 15.02
C ASN A 418 13.84 -8.77 16.49
N LYS A 419 13.31 -7.60 16.89
CA LYS A 419 13.36 -7.16 18.28
C LYS A 419 12.44 -8.04 19.14
N LEU A 420 11.23 -8.34 18.68
CA LEU A 420 10.32 -9.25 19.39
C LEU A 420 10.92 -10.64 19.60
N VAL A 421 11.59 -11.18 18.58
CA VAL A 421 12.26 -12.50 18.69
C VAL A 421 13.42 -12.45 19.68
N ASN A 422 14.30 -11.46 19.55
CA ASN A 422 15.55 -11.42 20.31
C ASN A 422 15.39 -10.93 21.76
N GLN A 423 14.41 -10.04 22.02
CA GLN A 423 14.27 -9.36 23.31
C GLN A 423 13.03 -9.81 24.10
N PHE A 424 11.99 -10.28 23.40
CA PHE A 424 10.70 -10.62 24.02
C PHE A 424 10.31 -12.08 23.83
N HIS A 425 11.25 -12.93 23.42
CA HIS A 425 11.08 -14.39 23.32
C HIS A 425 9.92 -14.84 22.42
N TYR A 426 9.52 -14.02 21.44
CA TYR A 426 8.64 -14.48 20.37
C TYR A 426 9.38 -15.51 19.52
N LYS A 427 8.66 -16.53 19.05
CA LYS A 427 9.19 -17.53 18.12
C LYS A 427 8.52 -17.40 16.76
N ILE A 428 9.30 -17.60 15.71
CA ILE A 428 8.82 -17.62 14.32
C ILE A 428 8.35 -19.04 13.99
N TYR A 429 7.20 -19.13 13.34
CA TYR A 429 6.63 -20.35 12.80
C TYR A 429 6.22 -20.13 11.34
N HIS A 430 6.17 -21.21 10.58
CA HIS A 430 5.84 -21.20 9.15
C HIS A 430 4.64 -22.09 8.89
N VAL A 431 3.69 -21.55 8.13
CA VAL A 431 2.51 -22.29 7.67
C VAL A 431 2.78 -22.70 6.23
N ASN A 432 2.58 -23.99 5.93
CA ASN A 432 2.82 -24.55 4.61
C ASN A 432 1.51 -24.76 3.83
N ALA A 433 1.62 -24.70 2.51
CA ALA A 433 0.61 -25.17 1.57
C ALA A 433 1.27 -26.09 0.53
N LEU A 434 0.46 -26.76 -0.28
CA LEU A 434 0.91 -27.59 -1.39
C LEU A 434 0.78 -26.82 -2.71
N ASP A 435 1.78 -26.89 -3.58
CA ASP A 435 1.70 -26.36 -4.95
C ASP A 435 0.85 -27.28 -5.85
N GLU A 436 0.82 -27.01 -7.16
CA GLU A 436 0.07 -27.82 -8.13
C GLU A 436 0.65 -29.23 -8.39
N ASN A 437 1.86 -29.48 -7.90
CA ASN A 437 2.58 -30.75 -8.00
C ASN A 437 2.72 -31.45 -6.63
N ASP A 438 1.89 -31.07 -5.66
CA ASP A 438 1.90 -31.57 -4.28
C ASP A 438 3.21 -31.31 -3.51
N ASN A 439 4.04 -30.36 -3.94
CA ASN A 439 5.22 -29.96 -3.17
C ASN A 439 4.85 -28.97 -2.08
N SER A 440 5.36 -29.21 -0.86
CA SER A 440 5.17 -28.29 0.26
C SER A 440 6.02 -27.03 0.11
N PHE A 441 5.42 -25.86 0.33
CA PHE A 441 6.12 -24.58 0.41
C PHE A 441 5.53 -23.71 1.52
N ILE A 442 6.34 -22.75 2.01
CA ILE A 442 5.92 -21.78 3.04
C ILE A 442 4.99 -20.76 2.40
N THR A 443 3.72 -20.76 2.84
CA THR A 443 2.68 -19.86 2.33
C THR A 443 2.45 -18.64 3.23
N GLY A 444 2.77 -18.77 4.52
CA GLY A 444 2.64 -17.70 5.51
C GLY A 444 3.57 -17.92 6.70
N SER A 445 3.76 -16.88 7.51
CA SER A 445 4.57 -16.91 8.72
C SER A 445 3.86 -16.22 9.87
N TYR A 446 4.21 -16.59 11.09
CA TYR A 446 3.71 -15.90 12.26
C TYR A 446 4.70 -15.90 13.41
N LEU A 447 4.56 -14.90 14.29
CA LEU A 447 5.19 -14.87 15.61
C LEU A 447 4.21 -15.41 16.65
N TYR A 448 4.70 -16.19 17.60
CA TYR A 448 3.92 -16.58 18.76
C TYR A 448 4.74 -16.51 20.05
N ASN A 449 4.10 -16.02 21.12
CA ASN A 449 4.62 -16.02 22.47
C ASN A 449 3.54 -16.55 23.42
N SER A 450 3.81 -17.69 24.07
CA SER A 450 2.88 -18.35 24.98
C SER A 450 2.68 -17.61 26.32
N THR A 451 3.67 -16.85 26.76
CA THR A 451 3.58 -16.06 28.00
C THR A 451 2.75 -14.80 27.77
N ALA A 452 3.01 -14.08 26.66
CA ALA A 452 2.23 -12.91 26.26
C ALA A 452 0.85 -13.30 25.69
N LYS A 453 0.67 -14.57 25.29
CA LYS A 453 -0.51 -15.09 24.59
C LYS A 453 -0.85 -14.26 23.34
N GLN A 454 0.18 -13.94 22.57
CA GLN A 454 0.05 -13.14 21.35
C GLN A 454 0.49 -13.93 20.13
N PHE A 455 -0.29 -13.81 19.07
CA PHE A 455 -0.01 -14.31 17.72
C PHE A 455 0.08 -13.12 16.77
N VAL A 456 1.07 -13.09 15.88
CA VAL A 456 1.16 -12.07 14.82
C VAL A 456 1.45 -12.73 13.49
N GLY A 457 0.48 -12.76 12.59
CA GLY A 457 0.66 -13.26 11.23
C GLY A 457 1.31 -12.20 10.35
N TYR A 458 2.35 -12.54 9.60
CA TYR A 458 3.11 -11.63 8.74
C TYR A 458 3.74 -12.37 7.54
N GLN A 459 4.32 -11.62 6.60
CA GLN A 459 5.11 -12.20 5.52
C GLN A 459 6.61 -12.19 5.86
N SER A 460 7.22 -13.38 5.90
CA SER A 460 8.67 -13.55 6.08
C SER A 460 9.42 -13.46 4.75
N PRO A 461 10.76 -13.32 4.76
CA PRO A 461 11.57 -13.40 3.54
C PRO A 461 11.31 -14.68 2.72
N GLU A 462 11.01 -15.81 3.38
CA GLU A 462 10.65 -17.07 2.74
C GLU A 462 9.34 -16.96 1.97
N VAL A 463 8.31 -16.35 2.56
CA VAL A 463 7.01 -16.09 1.92
C VAL A 463 7.18 -15.14 0.73
N VAL A 464 7.92 -14.04 0.90
CA VAL A 464 8.17 -13.08 -0.19
C VAL A 464 8.92 -13.73 -1.36
N LYS A 465 9.88 -14.62 -1.08
CA LYS A 465 10.56 -15.42 -2.11
C LYS A 465 9.59 -16.37 -2.82
N ALA A 466 8.65 -17.00 -2.10
CA ALA A 466 7.62 -17.82 -2.72
C ALA A 466 6.68 -17.01 -3.63
N ILE A 467 6.25 -15.82 -3.18
CA ILE A 467 5.43 -14.89 -3.98
C ILE A 467 6.19 -14.46 -5.24
N CYS A 468 7.49 -14.19 -5.13
CA CYS A 468 8.31 -13.88 -6.29
C CYS A 468 8.35 -15.02 -7.32
N ARG A 469 8.48 -16.29 -6.90
CA ARG A 469 8.40 -17.43 -7.82
C ARG A 469 7.03 -17.49 -8.50
N PHE A 470 5.96 -17.36 -7.72
CA PHE A 470 4.59 -17.30 -8.24
C PHE A 470 4.41 -16.21 -9.30
N ILE A 471 4.93 -15.00 -9.06
CA ILE A 471 4.91 -13.88 -10.01
C ILE A 471 5.62 -14.25 -11.31
N LYS A 472 6.80 -14.88 -11.24
CA LYS A 472 7.56 -15.29 -12.43
C LYS A 472 6.87 -16.39 -13.20
N ASP A 473 6.34 -17.39 -12.49
CA ASP A 473 5.65 -18.54 -13.09
C ASP A 473 4.36 -18.11 -13.80
N LYS A 474 3.60 -17.20 -13.18
CA LYS A 474 2.39 -16.61 -13.79
C LYS A 474 2.70 -15.45 -14.77
N GLN A 475 3.96 -15.04 -14.89
CA GLN A 475 4.43 -13.92 -15.73
C GLN A 475 3.73 -12.59 -15.40
N LEU A 476 3.48 -12.35 -14.11
CA LEU A 476 2.84 -11.12 -13.64
C LEU A 476 3.79 -9.93 -13.77
N LYS A 477 3.25 -8.71 -13.79
CA LYS A 477 4.04 -7.48 -13.81
C LYS A 477 5.01 -7.40 -12.63
N GLY A 478 4.60 -7.86 -11.46
CA GLY A 478 5.41 -7.79 -10.25
C GLY A 478 4.58 -7.67 -8.97
N ALA A 479 5.05 -6.84 -8.04
CA ALA A 479 4.40 -6.63 -6.74
C ALA A 479 4.32 -5.16 -6.33
N ILE A 480 3.28 -4.83 -5.57
CA ILE A 480 3.26 -3.67 -4.68
C ILE A 480 3.71 -4.08 -3.27
N MET A 481 4.31 -3.17 -2.51
CA MET A 481 4.62 -3.40 -1.09
C MET A 481 4.12 -2.25 -0.22
N TRP A 482 3.30 -2.59 0.77
CA TRP A 482 2.87 -1.71 1.85
C TRP A 482 3.56 -2.10 3.16
N SER A 483 4.46 -1.30 3.73
CA SER A 483 5.04 -0.06 3.20
C SER A 483 6.55 -0.04 3.40
N ALA A 484 7.25 0.85 2.69
CA ALA A 484 8.70 0.88 2.68
C ALA A 484 9.32 1.10 4.08
N ASP A 485 8.71 1.93 4.92
CA ASP A 485 9.16 2.22 6.29
C ASP A 485 8.89 1.17 7.33
N THR A 486 8.00 0.25 7.02
CA THR A 486 7.70 -0.85 7.91
C THR A 486 8.63 -2.04 7.64
N ASP A 487 9.39 -2.01 6.55
CA ASP A 487 10.46 -2.97 6.25
C ASP A 487 11.79 -2.65 6.96
N LEU A 488 12.71 -3.62 6.97
CA LEU A 488 14.09 -3.43 7.36
C LEU A 488 14.88 -2.69 6.26
N PRO A 489 15.94 -1.95 6.62
CA PRO A 489 16.90 -1.42 5.66
C PRO A 489 17.43 -2.49 4.71
N VAL A 490 17.69 -2.12 3.44
CA VAL A 490 18.25 -3.06 2.45
C VAL A 490 19.70 -3.48 2.72
N SER A 491 20.36 -2.86 3.71
CA SER A 491 21.61 -3.34 4.30
C SER A 491 21.42 -4.62 5.12
N ASN A 492 20.19 -4.89 5.56
CA ASN A 492 19.82 -6.09 6.29
C ASN A 492 19.37 -7.20 5.31
N PRO A 493 19.97 -8.41 5.38
CA PRO A 493 19.61 -9.52 4.48
C PRO A 493 18.17 -10.02 4.66
N ASN A 494 17.51 -9.71 5.77
CA ASN A 494 16.12 -10.05 6.03
C ASN A 494 15.13 -9.00 5.53
N SER A 495 15.57 -7.89 4.91
CA SER A 495 14.64 -6.95 4.26
C SER A 495 13.75 -7.68 3.25
N LEU A 496 12.45 -7.39 3.27
CA LEU A 496 11.51 -7.94 2.31
C LEU A 496 11.79 -7.44 0.89
N VAL A 497 12.25 -6.18 0.75
CA VAL A 497 12.75 -5.66 -0.53
C VAL A 497 13.94 -6.47 -1.04
N VAL A 498 14.90 -6.80 -0.17
CA VAL A 498 16.05 -7.64 -0.54
C VAL A 498 15.60 -9.06 -0.91
N ALA A 499 14.69 -9.65 -0.12
CA ALA A 499 14.15 -10.97 -0.36
C ALA A 499 13.47 -11.05 -1.74
N TYR A 500 12.62 -10.07 -2.07
CA TYR A 500 11.96 -9.97 -3.37
C TYR A 500 12.99 -9.85 -4.51
N LYS A 501 13.87 -8.84 -4.42
CA LYS A 501 14.83 -8.52 -5.48
C LYS A 501 15.92 -9.58 -5.67
N SER A 502 16.14 -10.47 -4.69
CA SER A 502 17.08 -11.58 -4.83
C SER A 502 16.64 -12.64 -5.85
N LEU A 503 15.33 -12.77 -6.13
CA LEU A 503 14.78 -13.78 -7.05
C LEU A 503 14.04 -13.18 -8.25
N CYS A 504 13.55 -11.95 -8.14
CA CYS A 504 12.70 -11.26 -9.13
C CYS A 504 13.44 -10.25 -10.01
N ASN A 505 14.74 -10.05 -9.80
CA ASN A 505 15.60 -9.21 -10.63
C ASN A 505 16.05 -9.85 -11.93
#